data_AF-A0A0F8Y451-F1
#
_entry.id   AF-A0A0F8Y451-F1
#
_cell.length_a   1.000
_cell.length_b   1.000
_cell.length_c   1.000
_cell.angle_alpha   90.00
_cell.angle_beta   90.00
_cell.angle_gamma   90.00
#
_symmetry.space_group_name_H-M   'P 1'
#
loop_
_entity.id
_entity.type
_entity.pdbx_description
1 polymer ?
#
loop_
_entity_poly.entity_id
_entity_poly.type
_entity_poly.pdbx_seq_one_letter_code
_entity_poly.pdbx_strand_id
1 'polypeptide(L)'
;MESHHEVEQYWAKKAENIGEAILLKSIAQSFFNDPNHRSLREHFGILFSTASVLYFEYSTAGRKSILDLVMNRKKGDDLDETLTIPRKRIETASLIATHTARNWIRRNPTPEQAQNLIAESRSRLWKLLAGSCLLVTSGESLFAFDTPINKDWADFLQRVL
;
A
#
# COMPACT_ATOMS: atom_id res chain seq x y z
N MET A 1 -9.92 3.08 -26.30
CA MET A 1 -9.41 4.46 -26.46
C MET A 1 -10.11 5.40 -25.49
N GLU A 2 -11.44 5.30 -25.34
CA GLU A 2 -12.23 6.02 -24.30
C GLU A 2 -11.76 5.74 -22.85
N SER A 3 -11.45 4.48 -22.52
CA SER A 3 -11.03 4.08 -21.17
C SER A 3 -9.73 4.72 -20.67
N HIS A 4 -8.76 4.99 -21.55
CA HIS A 4 -7.51 5.64 -21.16
C HIS A 4 -7.74 7.10 -20.77
N HIS A 5 -8.58 7.80 -21.53
CA HIS A 5 -8.91 9.19 -21.25
C HIS A 5 -9.69 9.34 -19.95
N GLU A 6 -10.62 8.43 -19.67
CA GLU A 6 -11.38 8.42 -18.41
C GLU A 6 -10.46 8.20 -17.18
N VAL A 7 -9.48 7.30 -17.29
CA VAL A 7 -8.50 7.07 -16.23
C VAL A 7 -7.62 8.31 -16.01
N GLU A 8 -7.20 8.99 -17.06
CA GLU A 8 -6.43 10.24 -16.94
C GLU A 8 -7.24 11.34 -16.27
N GLN A 9 -8.48 11.56 -16.70
CA GLN A 9 -9.38 12.53 -16.09
C GLN A 9 -9.64 12.22 -14.61
N TYR A 10 -9.81 10.94 -14.26
CA TYR A 10 -9.96 10.51 -12.87
C TYR A 10 -8.76 10.95 -12.03
N TRP A 11 -7.54 10.67 -12.48
CA TRP A 11 -6.34 11.02 -11.74
C TRP A 11 -6.09 12.53 -11.69
N ALA A 12 -6.41 13.27 -12.75
CA ALA A 12 -6.32 14.72 -12.77
C ALA A 12 -7.26 15.34 -11.72
N LYS A 13 -8.53 14.91 -11.71
CA LYS A 13 -9.51 15.35 -10.71
C LYS A 13 -9.10 14.93 -9.29
N LYS A 14 -8.52 13.74 -9.12
CA LYS A 14 -8.02 13.28 -7.83
C LYS A 14 -6.89 14.16 -7.30
N ALA A 15 -5.92 14.52 -8.16
CA ALA A 15 -4.83 15.42 -7.81
C ALA A 15 -5.34 16.82 -7.44
N GLU A 16 -6.29 17.35 -8.21
CA GLU A 16 -6.95 18.63 -7.92
C GLU A 16 -7.63 18.62 -6.55
N ASN A 17 -8.42 17.58 -6.26
CA ASN A 17 -9.12 17.43 -4.98
C ASN A 17 -8.17 17.33 -3.78
N ILE A 18 -7.02 16.67 -3.94
CA ILE A 18 -6.00 16.55 -2.88
C ILE A 18 -5.18 17.84 -2.75
N GLY A 19 -5.08 18.63 -3.82
CA GLY A 19 -4.22 19.81 -3.88
C GLY A 19 -2.73 19.48 -4.10
N GLU A 20 -2.40 18.22 -4.40
CA GLU A 20 -1.04 17.77 -4.71
C GLU A 20 -1.03 16.82 -5.91
N ALA A 21 0.06 16.87 -6.68
CA ALA A 21 0.28 15.96 -7.79
C ALA A 21 0.42 14.51 -7.29
N ILE A 22 -0.24 13.57 -7.97
CA ILE A 22 -0.01 12.13 -7.78
C ILE A 22 1.31 11.76 -8.46
N LEU A 23 2.27 11.28 -7.68
CA LEU A 23 3.64 11.01 -8.13
C LEU A 23 3.85 9.54 -8.53
N LEU A 24 3.21 8.63 -7.81
CA LEU A 24 3.29 7.19 -8.08
C LEU A 24 1.95 6.53 -7.72
N LYS A 25 1.55 5.51 -8.49
CA LYS A 25 0.28 4.78 -8.32
C LYS A 25 0.38 3.35 -8.83
N SER A 26 -0.26 2.42 -8.14
CA SER A 26 -0.40 1.02 -8.57
C SER A 26 -1.59 0.36 -7.89
N ILE A 27 -2.08 -0.73 -8.49
CA ILE A 27 -2.87 -1.70 -7.73
C ILE A 27 -2.00 -2.31 -6.63
N ALA A 28 -2.62 -2.63 -5.50
CA ALA A 28 -1.95 -3.27 -4.39
C ALA A 28 -2.87 -4.27 -3.69
N GLN A 29 -2.32 -5.41 -3.30
CA GLN A 29 -2.84 -6.23 -2.23
C GLN A 29 -2.17 -5.78 -0.93
N SER A 30 -2.92 -5.49 0.12
CA SER A 30 -2.35 -5.10 1.40
C SER A 30 -2.61 -6.11 2.52
N PHE A 31 -1.75 -6.04 3.51
CA PHE A 31 -1.87 -6.74 4.79
C PHE A 31 -1.53 -5.73 5.89
N PHE A 32 -2.44 -5.52 6.84
CA PHE A 32 -2.20 -4.76 8.06
C PHE A 32 -3.19 -5.21 9.13
N ASN A 33 -2.88 -4.93 10.40
CA ASN A 33 -3.84 -5.13 11.49
C ASN A 33 -4.79 -3.95 11.54
N ASP A 34 -6.06 -4.20 11.26
CA ASP A 34 -7.12 -3.26 11.59
C ASP A 34 -7.45 -3.43 13.09
N PRO A 35 -7.31 -2.38 13.92
CA PRO A 35 -7.60 -2.46 15.36
C PRO A 35 -9.03 -2.91 15.67
N ASN A 36 -9.98 -2.76 14.72
CA ASN A 36 -11.35 -3.22 14.87
C ASN A 36 -11.54 -4.71 14.51
N HIS A 37 -10.54 -5.37 13.91
CA HIS A 37 -10.62 -6.74 13.42
C HIS A 37 -9.45 -7.59 13.93
N ARG A 38 -9.76 -8.62 14.73
CA ARG A 38 -8.75 -9.50 15.38
C ARG A 38 -7.98 -10.42 14.43
N SER A 39 -8.23 -10.39 13.12
CA SER A 39 -7.56 -11.25 12.14
C SER A 39 -6.97 -10.43 11.00
N LEU A 40 -5.78 -10.84 10.54
CA LEU A 40 -5.12 -10.26 9.38
C LEU A 40 -6.04 -10.37 8.16
N ARG A 41 -6.63 -9.25 7.75
CA ARG A 41 -7.39 -9.17 6.51
C ARG A 41 -6.49 -8.78 5.36
N GLU A 42 -6.78 -9.39 4.22
CA GLU A 42 -6.17 -9.00 2.95
C GLU A 42 -7.11 -7.98 2.30
N HIS A 43 -6.57 -6.83 1.93
CA HIS A 43 -7.34 -5.83 1.19
C HIS A 43 -6.79 -5.72 -0.22
N PHE A 44 -7.66 -5.43 -1.18
CA PHE A 44 -7.26 -5.13 -2.55
C PHE A 44 -7.70 -3.71 -2.86
N GLY A 45 -6.80 -2.94 -3.46
CA GLY A 45 -7.03 -1.51 -3.60
C GLY A 45 -5.98 -0.82 -4.46
N ILE A 46 -5.96 0.50 -4.34
CA ILE A 46 -5.08 1.40 -5.07
C ILE A 46 -4.12 2.04 -4.09
N LEU A 47 -2.83 1.75 -4.25
CA LEU A 47 -1.77 2.47 -3.57
C LEU A 47 -1.36 3.64 -4.46
N PHE A 48 -1.36 4.86 -3.92
CA PHE A 48 -0.83 6.02 -4.62
C PHE A 48 -0.21 7.01 -3.64
N SER A 49 0.66 7.88 -4.12
CA SER A 49 1.36 8.82 -3.24
C SER A 49 1.53 10.18 -3.90
N THR A 50 1.47 11.20 -3.05
CA THR A 50 1.82 12.58 -3.37
C THR A 50 3.18 12.94 -2.78
N ALA A 51 3.54 14.22 -2.78
CA ALA A 51 4.76 14.68 -2.14
C ALA A 51 4.71 14.49 -0.62
N SER A 52 3.54 14.66 0.00
CA SER A 52 3.39 14.66 1.47
C SER A 52 2.75 13.40 2.06
N VAL A 53 1.99 12.62 1.28
CA VAL A 53 1.17 11.51 1.81
C VAL A 53 1.23 10.25 0.94
N LEU A 54 1.16 9.09 1.58
CA LEU A 54 0.91 7.78 0.96
C LEU A 54 -0.54 7.37 1.27
N TYR A 55 -1.29 7.06 0.22
CA TYR A 55 -2.70 6.68 0.29
C TYR A 55 -2.88 5.24 -0.15
N PHE A 56 -3.76 4.52 0.52
CA PHE A 56 -4.26 3.23 0.07
C PHE A 56 -5.78 3.20 0.15
N GLU A 57 -6.43 3.21 -1.01
CA GLU A 57 -7.89 3.15 -1.13
C GLU A 57 -8.32 1.72 -1.42
N TYR A 58 -9.18 1.15 -0.58
CA TYR A 58 -9.58 -0.24 -0.67
C TYR A 58 -11.04 -0.43 -0.30
N SER A 59 -11.62 -1.56 -0.73
CA SER A 59 -12.96 -1.93 -0.31
C SER A 59 -12.92 -2.93 0.85
N THR A 60 -13.86 -2.80 1.78
CA THR A 60 -14.08 -3.82 2.82
C THR A 60 -14.92 -5.00 2.31
N ALA A 61 -15.64 -4.80 1.20
CA ALA A 61 -16.53 -5.78 0.56
C ALA A 61 -15.82 -6.61 -0.53
N GLY A 62 -14.88 -7.47 -0.12
CA GLY A 62 -14.27 -8.50 -0.99
C GLY A 62 -13.36 -7.99 -2.13
N ARG A 63 -12.76 -8.94 -2.88
CA ARG A 63 -11.80 -8.68 -3.98
C ARG A 63 -12.48 -7.97 -5.16
N LYS A 64 -12.51 -6.65 -5.17
CA LYS A 64 -12.79 -5.86 -6.39
C LYS A 64 -11.53 -5.10 -6.81
N SER A 65 -11.21 -5.18 -8.10
CA SER A 65 -10.03 -4.57 -8.71
C SER A 65 -10.32 -3.15 -9.22
N ILE A 66 -9.29 -2.38 -9.54
CA ILE A 66 -9.41 -1.08 -10.24
C ILE A 66 -10.31 -1.17 -11.48
N LEU A 67 -10.22 -2.27 -12.23
CA LEU A 67 -11.06 -2.46 -13.42
C LEU A 67 -12.53 -2.59 -13.05
N ASP A 68 -12.87 -3.19 -11.91
CA ASP A 68 -14.26 -3.28 -11.46
C ASP A 68 -14.81 -1.91 -11.04
N LEU A 69 -13.98 -1.05 -10.44
CA LEU A 69 -14.37 0.29 -10.02
C LEU A 69 -14.46 1.30 -11.17
N VAL A 70 -13.55 1.19 -12.14
CA VAL A 70 -13.51 2.09 -13.31
C VAL A 70 -14.51 1.65 -14.37
N MET A 71 -14.69 0.33 -14.61
CA MET A 71 -15.50 -0.18 -15.72
C MET A 71 -16.95 -0.56 -15.32
N ASN A 72 -17.22 -0.88 -14.05
CA ASN A 72 -18.54 -1.34 -13.58
C ASN A 72 -19.19 -0.39 -12.56
N ARG A 73 -19.22 0.91 -12.85
CA ARG A 73 -19.98 1.90 -12.05
C ARG A 73 -21.49 1.60 -12.10
N LYS A 74 -21.97 0.69 -11.26
CA LYS A 74 -23.36 0.70 -10.78
C LYS A 74 -23.41 1.58 -9.54
N LYS A 75 -24.40 2.49 -9.48
CA LYS A 75 -24.67 3.34 -8.30
C LYS A 75 -24.68 2.47 -7.03
N GLY A 76 -23.69 2.62 -6.15
CA GLY A 76 -23.58 1.92 -4.87
C GLY A 76 -22.28 1.13 -4.60
N ASP A 77 -21.35 1.06 -5.55
CA ASP A 77 -20.10 0.26 -5.48
C ASP A 77 -18.82 1.14 -5.38
N ASP A 78 -18.71 1.97 -4.35
CA ASP A 78 -17.53 2.83 -4.14
C ASP A 78 -16.43 2.13 -3.31
N LEU A 79 -15.15 2.47 -3.54
CA LEU A 79 -14.08 2.22 -2.57
C LEU A 79 -14.45 2.98 -1.29
N ASP A 80 -14.72 2.22 -0.23
CA ASP A 80 -15.35 2.70 0.98
C ASP A 80 -14.34 3.16 2.04
N GLU A 81 -13.07 2.72 1.96
CA GLU A 81 -12.04 3.04 2.96
C GLU A 81 -10.77 3.65 2.34
N THR A 82 -10.15 4.56 3.08
CA THR A 82 -8.89 5.22 2.70
C THR A 82 -7.92 5.22 3.87
N LEU A 83 -6.86 4.42 3.76
CA LEU A 83 -5.71 4.50 4.65
C LEU A 83 -4.81 5.66 4.20
N THR A 84 -4.52 6.57 5.13
CA THR A 84 -3.72 7.77 4.89
C THR A 84 -2.48 7.76 5.80
N ILE A 85 -1.29 7.70 5.20
CA ILE A 85 -0.01 7.68 5.92
C ILE A 85 0.79 8.93 5.52
N PRO A 86 0.92 9.94 6.40
CA PRO A 86 1.79 11.08 6.13
C PRO A 86 3.22 10.60 5.92
N ARG A 87 3.86 11.00 4.81
CA ARG A 87 5.21 10.53 4.45
C ARG A 87 6.26 10.89 5.49
N LYS A 88 6.11 12.05 6.15
CA LYS A 88 6.96 12.45 7.29
C LYS A 88 6.89 11.53 8.51
N ARG A 89 5.89 10.65 8.58
CA ARG A 89 5.72 9.64 9.64
C ARG A 89 6.17 8.26 9.20
N ILE A 90 6.48 8.07 7.91
CA ILE A 90 7.07 6.83 7.45
C ILE A 90 8.49 6.79 8.01
N GLU A 91 8.80 5.76 8.78
CA GLU A 91 10.12 5.59 9.37
C GLU A 91 10.99 4.69 8.50
N THR A 92 10.38 3.71 7.83
CA THR A 92 11.08 2.79 6.94
C THR A 92 10.16 2.30 5.85
N ALA A 93 10.68 2.20 4.63
CA ALA A 93 10.08 1.49 3.52
C ALA A 93 11.09 0.47 2.98
N SER A 94 10.73 -0.81 2.94
CA SER A 94 11.67 -1.88 2.58
C SER A 94 11.00 -3.06 1.90
N LEU A 95 11.72 -3.69 0.97
CA LEU A 95 11.28 -4.94 0.35
C LEU A 95 11.53 -6.12 1.27
N ILE A 96 10.47 -6.84 1.63
CA ILE A 96 10.50 -8.00 2.52
C ILE A 96 9.78 -9.17 1.83
N ALA A 97 10.18 -10.41 2.12
CA ALA A 97 9.47 -11.56 1.60
C ALA A 97 8.03 -11.59 2.13
N THR A 98 7.04 -11.83 1.26
CA THR A 98 5.62 -11.63 1.60
C THR A 98 5.17 -12.46 2.79
N HIS A 99 5.62 -13.72 2.90
CA HIS A 99 5.32 -14.59 4.03
C HIS A 99 5.88 -14.06 5.35
N THR A 100 7.08 -13.47 5.33
CA THR A 100 7.73 -12.86 6.49
C THR A 100 6.96 -11.65 6.97
N ALA A 101 6.60 -10.74 6.04
CA ALA A 101 5.82 -9.55 6.34
C ALA A 101 4.47 -9.90 6.98
N ARG A 102 3.74 -10.86 6.42
CA ARG A 102 2.46 -11.34 6.97
C ARG A 102 2.61 -11.89 8.39
N ASN A 103 3.67 -12.64 8.65
CA ASN A 103 3.96 -13.19 9.97
C ASN A 103 4.29 -12.09 10.99
N TRP A 104 5.05 -11.08 10.59
CA TRP A 104 5.36 -9.94 11.46
C TRP A 104 4.10 -9.14 11.78
N ILE A 105 3.30 -8.78 10.78
CA ILE A 105 2.05 -8.04 11.01
C ILE A 105 1.13 -8.80 11.97
N ARG A 106 0.95 -10.13 11.79
CA ARG A 106 0.16 -10.95 12.72
C ARG A 106 0.67 -10.92 14.17
N ARG A 107 1.97 -10.78 14.37
CA ARG A 107 2.59 -10.69 15.70
C ARG A 107 2.49 -9.29 16.31
N ASN A 108 2.12 -8.30 15.50
CA ASN A 108 1.97 -6.90 15.90
C ASN A 108 3.17 -6.39 16.73
N PRO A 109 4.41 -6.48 16.19
CA PRO A 109 5.60 -6.08 16.92
C PRO A 109 5.55 -4.59 17.29
N THR A 110 6.24 -4.22 18.36
CA THR A 110 6.46 -2.82 18.70
C THR A 110 7.26 -2.11 17.59
N PRO A 111 7.24 -0.76 17.50
CA PRO A 111 8.04 -0.02 16.52
C PRO A 111 9.51 -0.43 16.49
N GLU A 112 10.13 -0.52 17.67
CA GLU A 112 11.53 -0.92 17.82
C GLU A 112 11.79 -2.34 17.31
N GLN A 113 10.89 -3.27 17.63
CA GLN A 113 10.97 -4.64 17.12
C GLN A 113 10.82 -4.68 15.59
N ALA A 114 9.91 -3.90 15.02
CA ALA A 114 9.72 -3.83 13.58
C ALA A 114 10.98 -3.32 12.87
N GLN A 115 11.62 -2.27 13.40
CA GLN A 115 12.87 -1.74 12.85
C GLN A 115 14.01 -2.77 12.92
N ASN A 116 14.16 -3.47 14.05
CA ASN A 116 15.17 -4.51 14.22
C ASN A 116 14.95 -5.68 13.24
N LEU A 117 13.70 -6.14 13.11
CA LEU A 117 13.33 -7.21 12.16
C LEU A 117 13.68 -6.84 10.71
N ILE A 118 13.44 -5.59 10.30
CA ILE A 118 13.81 -5.10 8.97
C ILE A 118 15.34 -5.08 8.81
N ALA A 119 16.06 -4.58 9.80
CA ALA A 119 17.52 -4.52 9.78
C ALA A 119 18.18 -5.90 9.64
N GLU A 120 17.60 -6.92 10.27
CA GLU A 120 18.06 -8.32 10.24
C GLU A 120 17.65 -9.07 8.96
N SER A 121 16.57 -8.64 8.30
CA SER A 121 15.99 -9.28 7.11
C SER A 121 16.83 -9.16 5.81
N ARG A 122 18.12 -8.92 5.91
CA ARG A 122 19.02 -8.67 4.75
C ARG A 122 19.31 -9.89 3.87
N SER A 123 18.76 -11.06 4.18
CA SER A 123 18.88 -12.24 3.32
C SER A 123 18.20 -12.01 1.96
N ARG A 124 19.03 -11.80 0.92
CA ARG A 124 18.57 -11.59 -0.47
C ARG A 124 17.95 -12.84 -1.10
N LEU A 125 18.32 -14.03 -0.64
CA LEU A 125 17.92 -15.31 -1.25
C LEU A 125 16.41 -15.59 -1.09
N TRP A 126 15.84 -15.31 0.07
CA TRP A 126 14.41 -15.53 0.34
C TRP A 126 13.47 -14.60 -0.45
N LYS A 127 13.95 -13.43 -0.88
CA LYS A 127 13.15 -12.48 -1.69
C LYS A 127 12.88 -13.00 -3.10
N LEU A 128 13.73 -13.89 -3.62
CA LEU A 128 13.61 -14.44 -4.97
C LEU A 128 12.59 -15.59 -5.06
N LEU A 129 12.43 -16.38 -4.00
CA LEU A 129 11.64 -17.62 -4.03
C LEU A 129 10.18 -17.45 -3.60
N ALA A 130 9.88 -16.47 -2.73
CA ALA A 130 8.57 -16.36 -2.09
C ALA A 130 7.74 -15.14 -2.52
N GLY A 131 8.21 -14.40 -3.54
CA GLY A 131 7.72 -13.05 -3.81
C GLY A 131 8.13 -12.06 -2.71
N SER A 132 8.17 -10.78 -3.07
CA SER A 132 8.48 -9.70 -2.14
C SER A 132 7.37 -8.66 -2.18
N CYS A 133 7.04 -8.09 -1.03
CA CYS A 133 6.14 -6.95 -0.90
C CYS A 133 6.90 -5.74 -0.32
N LEU A 134 6.29 -4.56 -0.47
CA LEU A 134 6.70 -3.33 0.18
C LEU A 134 6.19 -3.34 1.63
N LEU A 135 7.09 -3.38 2.61
CA LEU A 135 6.77 -3.15 4.02
C LEU A 135 7.03 -1.68 4.35
N VAL A 136 6.03 -1.02 4.92
CA VAL A 136 6.07 0.38 5.38
C VAL A 136 5.82 0.39 6.88
N THR A 137 6.72 1.04 7.63
CA THR A 137 6.53 1.31 9.06
C THR A 137 6.19 2.79 9.25
N SER A 138 5.19 3.07 10.08
CA SER A 138 4.80 4.44 10.43
C SER A 138 4.28 4.47 11.86
N GLY A 139 5.08 5.00 12.80
CA GLY A 139 4.79 4.93 14.21
C GLY A 139 4.66 3.48 14.68
N GLU A 140 3.52 3.13 15.29
CA GLU A 140 3.25 1.79 15.82
C GLU A 140 2.63 0.81 14.81
N SER A 141 2.49 1.22 13.56
CA SER A 141 1.81 0.41 12.54
C SER A 141 2.76 -0.12 11.47
N LEU A 142 2.54 -1.37 11.10
CA LEU A 142 3.17 -2.03 9.95
C LEU A 142 2.14 -2.26 8.86
N PHE A 143 2.50 -1.87 7.65
CA PHE A 143 1.68 -2.07 6.46
C PHE A 143 2.52 -2.82 5.42
N ALA A 144 2.00 -3.92 4.89
CA ALA A 144 2.59 -4.59 3.75
C ALA A 144 1.72 -4.36 2.52
N PHE A 145 2.32 -3.94 1.42
CA PHE A 145 1.69 -3.75 0.12
C PHE A 145 2.41 -4.59 -0.92
N ASP A 146 1.70 -5.51 -1.55
CA ASP A 146 2.18 -6.26 -2.69
C ASP A 146 1.61 -5.65 -3.98
N THR A 147 2.51 -5.13 -4.81
CA THR A 147 2.21 -4.39 -6.03
C THR A 147 3.04 -4.94 -7.20
N PRO A 148 2.61 -4.72 -8.46
CA PRO A 148 3.42 -5.07 -9.62
C PRO A 148 4.78 -4.35 -9.70
N ILE A 149 4.96 -3.25 -8.95
CA ILE A 149 6.11 -2.36 -9.00
C ILE A 149 6.71 -2.10 -7.61
N ASN A 150 6.80 -3.15 -6.78
CA ASN A 150 7.26 -3.04 -5.39
C ASN A 150 8.62 -2.34 -5.24
N LYS A 151 9.54 -2.61 -6.17
CA LYS A 151 10.87 -1.98 -6.17
C LYS A 151 10.79 -0.48 -6.38
N ASP A 152 10.00 -0.02 -7.35
CA ASP A 152 9.84 1.40 -7.64
C ASP A 152 9.22 2.13 -6.46
N TRP A 153 8.28 1.49 -5.75
CA TRP A 153 7.73 2.01 -4.51
C TRP A 153 8.75 2.14 -3.39
N ALA A 154 9.59 1.11 -3.18
CA ALA A 154 10.62 1.15 -2.16
C ALA A 154 11.63 2.28 -2.45
N ASP A 155 12.11 2.36 -3.70
CA ASP A 155 13.04 3.39 -4.15
C ASP A 155 12.40 4.80 -4.04
N PHE A 156 11.12 4.94 -4.41
CA PHE A 156 10.39 6.20 -4.34
C PHE A 156 10.21 6.70 -2.90
N LEU A 157 9.86 5.80 -1.98
CA LEU A 157 9.66 6.16 -0.58
C LEU A 157 10.98 6.45 0.12
N GLN A 158 12.05 5.68 -0.16
CA GLN A 158 13.37 5.87 0.45
C GLN A 158 14.07 7.18 0.04
N ARG A 159 13.80 7.73 -1.15
CA ARG A 159 14.39 9.01 -1.58
C ARG A 159 14.03 10.21 -0.71
N VAL A 160 13.05 10.06 0.18
CA VAL A 160 12.47 11.13 0.99
C VAL A 160 12.55 10.81 2.49
N LEU A 161 13.14 9.66 2.85
CA LEU A 161 13.49 9.28 4.23
C LEU A 161 14.95 9.66 4.51
#